data_AF-A0A954LMU7-F1
#
_entry.id   AF-A0A954LMU7-F1
#
_cell.length_a   1.000
_cell.length_b   1.000
_cell.length_c   1.000
_cell.angle_alpha   90.00
_cell.angle_beta   90.00
_cell.angle_gamma   90.00
#
_symmetry.space_group_name_H-M   'P 1'
#
loop_
_entity.id
_entity.type
_entity.pdbx_description
1 polymer ?
#
loop_
_entity_poly.entity_id
_entity_poly.type
_entity_poly.pdbx_seq_one_letter_code
_entity_poly.pdbx_strand_id
1 'polypeptide(L)'
;MMEKSTTNTPSPYDRVYRGERQPDPETGVLEVLVTVSDEQSVRLLNPRLDLWNHSPTGFEWGYGGSGPAQLALAILADFLNDEEAAVSLHQKFKFQVIAGLPKRNWELSAHQIAAFVISHPLADYDPD
;
A
#
# COMPACT_ATOMS: atom_id res chain seq x y z
N MET A 1 39.77 -3.20 19.08
CA MET A 1 39.37 -3.24 17.66
C MET A 1 37.89 -2.88 17.63
N MET A 2 37.53 -1.78 16.97
CA MET A 2 36.16 -1.25 17.00
C MET A 2 35.19 -2.21 16.31
N GLU A 3 34.11 -2.55 17.01
CA GLU A 3 32.90 -3.13 16.45
C GLU A 3 32.31 -2.14 15.45
N LYS A 4 32.15 -2.56 14.19
CA LYS A 4 31.34 -1.81 13.23
C LYS A 4 29.89 -2.15 13.52
N SER A 5 29.19 -1.26 14.23
CA SER A 5 27.74 -1.29 14.30
C SER A 5 27.18 -1.01 12.91
N THR A 6 26.86 -2.06 12.15
CA THR A 6 26.04 -1.94 10.95
C THR A 6 24.66 -1.45 11.41
N THR A 7 24.34 -0.19 11.16
CA THR A 7 22.95 0.28 11.26
C THR A 7 22.15 -0.47 10.20
N ASN A 8 21.43 -1.50 10.63
CA ASN A 8 20.55 -2.29 9.78
C ASN A 8 19.31 -1.43 9.47
N THR A 9 19.43 -0.53 8.48
CA THR A 9 18.28 0.18 7.95
C THR A 9 17.41 -0.86 7.25
N PRO A 10 16.16 -1.10 7.69
CA PRO A 10 15.30 -2.09 7.06
C PRO A 10 15.08 -1.71 5.59
N SER A 11 15.18 -2.70 4.71
CA SER A 11 15.01 -2.45 3.28
C SER A 11 13.55 -2.10 3.02
N PRO A 12 13.23 -1.10 2.18
CA PRO A 12 11.84 -0.83 1.79
C PRO A 12 11.16 -2.03 1.13
N TYR A 13 11.97 -3.00 0.65
CA TYR A 13 11.55 -4.27 0.06
C TYR A 13 11.14 -5.36 1.06
N ASP A 14 11.41 -5.17 2.36
CA ASP A 14 11.00 -6.11 3.41
C ASP A 14 9.53 -5.89 3.84
N ARG A 15 8.90 -4.83 3.32
CA ARG A 15 7.51 -4.50 3.65
C ARG A 15 6.53 -5.46 2.99
N VAL A 16 5.50 -5.81 3.77
CA VAL A 16 4.35 -6.58 3.32
C VAL A 16 3.07 -5.84 3.71
N TYR A 17 2.20 -5.63 2.72
CA TYR A 17 0.90 -5.01 2.88
C TYR A 17 -0.16 -6.10 2.97
N ARG A 18 -1.05 -6.02 3.95
CA ARG A 18 -2.13 -6.98 4.14
C ARG A 18 -3.45 -6.25 4.27
N GLY A 19 -4.47 -6.76 3.60
CA GLY A 19 -5.84 -6.27 3.77
C GLY A 19 -6.75 -7.40 4.22
N GLU A 20 -7.55 -7.15 5.23
CA GLU A 20 -8.50 -8.09 5.81
C GLU A 20 -9.85 -7.42 6.02
N ARG A 21 -10.93 -8.12 5.67
CA ARG A 21 -12.29 -7.76 6.08
C ARG A 21 -12.63 -8.59 7.30
N GLN A 22 -12.70 -7.97 8.48
CA GLN A 22 -13.00 -8.63 9.74
C GLN A 22 -14.18 -7.97 10.44
N PRO A 23 -15.08 -8.73 11.07
CA PRO A 23 -16.13 -8.12 11.88
C PRO A 23 -15.49 -7.48 13.11
N ASP A 24 -15.87 -6.25 13.41
CA ASP A 24 -15.61 -5.63 14.70
C ASP A 24 -16.19 -6.53 15.81
N PRO A 25 -15.42 -6.88 16.85
CA PRO A 25 -15.82 -7.87 17.84
C PRO A 25 -17.00 -7.41 18.71
N GLU A 26 -17.27 -6.11 18.79
CA GLU A 26 -18.32 -5.54 19.62
C GLU A 26 -19.63 -5.32 18.83
N THR A 27 -19.52 -4.79 17.62
CA THR A 27 -20.66 -4.38 16.79
C THR A 27 -21.02 -5.39 15.70
N GLY A 28 -20.10 -6.29 15.35
CA GLY A 28 -20.23 -7.23 14.24
C GLY A 28 -20.19 -6.59 12.85
N VAL A 29 -19.95 -5.28 12.78
CA VAL A 29 -19.82 -4.54 11.51
C VAL A 29 -18.53 -4.96 10.83
N LEU A 30 -18.58 -5.25 9.52
CA LEU A 30 -17.38 -5.56 8.76
C LEU A 30 -16.48 -4.32 8.66
N GLU A 31 -15.31 -4.40 9.28
CA GLU A 31 -14.24 -3.43 9.15
C GLU A 31 -13.23 -3.85 8.10
N VAL A 32 -12.72 -2.86 7.40
CA VAL A 32 -11.64 -3.01 6.43
C VAL A 32 -10.34 -2.56 7.07
N LEU A 33 -9.48 -3.52 7.41
CA LEU A 33 -8.17 -3.24 7.97
C LEU A 33 -7.09 -3.41 6.92
N VAL A 34 -6.20 -2.43 6.78
CA VAL A 34 -4.99 -2.57 5.96
C VAL A 34 -3.77 -2.26 6.80
N THR A 35 -2.86 -3.22 6.90
CA THR A 35 -1.62 -3.11 7.67
C THR A 35 -0.41 -3.17 6.76
N VAL A 36 0.67 -2.53 7.21
CA VAL A 36 2.01 -2.65 6.64
C VAL A 36 2.91 -3.23 7.73
N SER A 37 3.61 -4.31 7.40
CA SER A 37 4.58 -4.93 8.30
C SER A 37 5.97 -4.96 7.69
N ASP A 38 7.00 -4.75 8.50
CA ASP A 38 8.40 -5.06 8.22
C ASP A 38 8.94 -5.99 9.33
N GLU A 39 10.26 -6.23 9.37
CA GLU A 39 10.87 -7.10 10.39
C GLU A 39 10.69 -6.59 11.83
N GLN A 40 10.40 -5.31 12.02
CA GLN A 40 10.43 -4.66 13.34
C GLN A 40 9.05 -4.24 13.83
N SER A 41 8.10 -4.02 12.91
CA SER A 41 6.83 -3.39 13.26
C SER A 41 5.67 -3.80 12.36
N VAL A 42 4.46 -3.63 12.89
CA VAL A 42 3.19 -3.67 12.14
C VAL A 42 2.45 -2.38 12.43
N ARG A 43 1.98 -1.69 11.40
CA ARG A 43 1.18 -0.46 11.55
C ARG A 43 -0.01 -0.45 10.61
N LEU A 44 -1.01 0.39 10.91
CA LEU A 44 -2.08 0.69 9.98
C LEU A 44 -1.56 1.54 8.82
N LEU A 45 -2.01 1.23 7.61
CA LEU A 45 -1.72 2.06 6.44
C LEU A 45 -2.47 3.39 6.56
N ASN A 46 -1.75 4.50 6.45
CA ASN A 46 -2.37 5.82 6.42
C ASN A 46 -3.19 5.96 5.11
N PRO A 47 -4.50 6.29 5.16
CA PRO A 47 -5.31 6.48 3.97
C PRO A 47 -4.85 7.57 3.00
N ARG A 48 -3.99 8.49 3.44
CA ARG A 48 -3.52 9.63 2.66
C ARG A 48 -4.66 10.47 2.06
N LEU A 49 -5.71 10.71 2.86
CA LEU A 49 -6.82 11.61 2.48
C LEU A 49 -6.36 13.06 2.26
N ASP A 50 -5.20 13.43 2.83
CA ASP A 50 -4.49 14.68 2.60
C ASP A 50 -3.99 14.81 1.15
N LEU A 51 -3.61 13.70 0.50
CA LEU A 51 -3.17 13.71 -0.91
C LEU A 51 -4.36 13.76 -1.87
N TRP A 52 -5.32 12.87 -1.65
CA TRP A 52 -6.56 12.85 -2.39
C TRP A 52 -7.64 12.16 -1.58
N ASN A 53 -8.79 12.81 -1.47
CA ASN A 53 -9.97 12.24 -0.86
C ASN A 53 -10.87 11.54 -1.90
N HIS A 54 -10.48 10.34 -2.33
CA HIS A 54 -11.33 9.51 -3.20
C HIS A 54 -12.47 8.87 -2.40
N SER A 55 -12.19 8.46 -1.16
CA SER A 55 -13.12 7.70 -0.32
C SER A 55 -12.92 8.08 1.15
N PRO A 56 -13.71 9.02 1.69
CA PRO A 56 -13.63 9.37 3.11
C PRO A 56 -14.12 8.21 4.00
N THR A 57 -14.82 7.24 3.42
CA THR A 57 -15.30 6.03 4.09
C THR A 57 -14.24 4.93 4.21
N GLY A 58 -13.03 5.16 3.70
CA GLY A 58 -11.89 4.25 3.88
C GLY A 58 -11.56 3.39 2.65
N PHE A 59 -10.78 2.34 2.91
CA PHE A 59 -10.24 1.44 1.90
C PHE A 59 -11.26 0.40 1.43
N GLU A 60 -11.09 -0.06 0.19
CA GLU A 60 -11.80 -1.20 -0.39
C GLU A 60 -10.93 -1.85 -1.47
N TRP A 61 -11.29 -3.05 -1.94
CA TRP A 61 -10.59 -3.77 -3.02
C TRP A 61 -11.47 -4.82 -3.70
N GLY A 62 -10.98 -5.40 -4.80
CA GLY A 62 -11.70 -6.43 -5.56
C GLY A 62 -12.72 -5.89 -6.56
N TYR A 63 -12.68 -4.59 -6.85
CA TYR A 63 -13.45 -3.89 -7.88
C TYR A 63 -12.79 -2.54 -8.24
N GLY A 64 -13.32 -1.81 -9.24
CA GLY A 64 -12.70 -0.60 -9.80
C GLY A 64 -13.22 0.75 -9.28
N GLY A 65 -13.68 0.86 -8.03
CA GLY A 65 -14.32 2.07 -7.50
C GLY A 65 -13.39 3.05 -6.76
N SER A 66 -13.99 3.92 -5.93
CA SER A 66 -13.31 4.97 -5.16
C SER A 66 -12.48 4.44 -3.99
N GLY A 67 -13.02 3.52 -3.17
CA GLY A 67 -12.24 2.91 -2.09
C GLY A 67 -11.01 2.12 -2.56
N PRO A 68 -11.08 1.34 -3.68
CA PRO A 68 -9.90 0.78 -4.35
C PRO A 68 -8.91 1.84 -4.85
N ALA A 69 -9.39 3.01 -5.30
CA ALA A 69 -8.51 4.11 -5.69
C ALA A 69 -7.77 4.69 -4.47
N GLN A 70 -8.47 4.87 -3.35
CA GLN A 70 -7.86 5.32 -2.10
C GLN A 70 -6.79 4.34 -1.61
N LEU A 71 -7.08 3.03 -1.65
CA LEU A 71 -6.12 2.00 -1.28
C LEU A 71 -4.89 2.00 -2.19
N ALA A 72 -5.09 2.11 -3.51
CA ALA A 72 -4.00 2.18 -4.47
C ALA A 72 -3.08 3.37 -4.20
N LEU A 73 -3.66 4.55 -3.95
CA LEU A 73 -2.90 5.77 -3.64
C LEU A 73 -2.11 5.63 -2.34
N ALA A 74 -2.76 5.15 -1.28
CA ALA A 74 -2.13 4.97 0.02
C ALA A 74 -0.95 3.99 -0.02
N ILE A 75 -1.10 2.84 -0.70
CA ILE A 75 -0.01 1.85 -0.85
C ILE A 75 1.16 2.46 -1.60
N LEU A 76 0.93 3.15 -2.72
CA LEU A 76 2.01 3.74 -3.49
C LEU A 76 2.69 4.90 -2.76
N ALA A 77 1.93 5.74 -2.07
CA ALA A 77 2.48 6.84 -1.28
C ALA A 77 3.35 6.34 -0.13
N ASP A 78 2.94 5.26 0.55
CA ASP A 78 3.76 4.59 1.56
C ASP A 78 5.00 3.96 0.93
N PHE A 79 4.83 3.23 -0.17
CA PHE A 79 5.89 2.47 -0.81
C PHE A 79 7.00 3.37 -1.40
N LEU A 80 6.61 4.34 -2.23
CA LEU A 80 7.52 5.20 -2.98
C LEU A 80 8.11 6.33 -2.14
N ASN A 81 7.41 6.73 -1.07
CA ASN A 81 7.70 7.97 -0.34
C ASN A 81 7.79 9.21 -1.28
N ASP A 82 7.01 9.18 -2.36
CA ASP A 82 6.89 10.21 -3.39
C ASP A 82 5.40 10.38 -3.74
N GLU A 83 4.86 11.53 -3.38
CA GLU A 83 3.44 11.84 -3.49
C GLU A 83 3.02 12.06 -4.95
N GLU A 84 3.87 12.70 -5.76
CA GLU A 84 3.59 12.98 -7.16
C GLU A 84 3.60 11.68 -7.98
N ALA A 85 4.57 10.81 -7.71
CA ALA A 85 4.65 9.50 -8.34
C ALA A 85 3.44 8.62 -7.94
N ALA A 86 3.07 8.62 -6.66
CA ALA A 86 1.89 7.89 -6.17
C ALA A 86 0.60 8.37 -6.85
N VAL A 87 0.37 9.69 -6.92
CA VAL A 87 -0.78 10.28 -7.61
C VAL A 87 -0.78 9.92 -9.10
N SER A 88 0.38 9.90 -9.75
CA SER A 88 0.48 9.57 -11.18
C SER A 88 0.18 8.09 -11.47
N LEU A 89 0.56 7.19 -10.57
CA LEU A 89 0.47 5.73 -10.81
C LEU A 89 -0.81 5.08 -10.26
N HIS A 90 -1.47 5.67 -9.25
CA HIS A 90 -2.51 4.97 -8.49
C HIS A 90 -3.70 4.49 -9.32
N GLN A 91 -4.13 5.23 -10.36
CA GLN A 91 -5.26 4.79 -11.18
C GLN A 91 -4.92 3.51 -11.95
N LYS A 92 -3.70 3.39 -12.47
CA LYS A 92 -3.26 2.20 -13.20
C LYS A 92 -3.05 1.04 -12.24
N PHE A 93 -2.44 1.30 -11.09
CA PHE A 93 -2.25 0.32 -10.03
C PHE A 93 -3.58 -0.22 -9.49
N LYS A 94 -4.57 0.66 -9.31
CA LYS A 94 -5.92 0.28 -8.91
C LYS A 94 -6.51 -0.76 -9.84
N PHE A 95 -6.52 -0.51 -11.15
CA PHE A 95 -7.17 -1.41 -12.10
C PHE A 95 -6.39 -2.70 -12.34
N GLN A 96 -5.06 -2.65 -12.36
CA GLN A 96 -4.24 -3.83 -12.66
C GLN A 96 -3.99 -4.73 -11.44
N VAL A 97 -3.96 -4.16 -10.24
CA VAL A 97 -3.60 -4.88 -9.00
C VAL A 97 -4.78 -4.90 -8.04
N ILE A 98 -5.19 -3.73 -7.51
CA ILE A 98 -6.14 -3.65 -6.39
C ILE A 98 -7.54 -4.20 -6.73
N ALA A 99 -8.02 -3.96 -7.94
CA ALA A 99 -9.30 -4.45 -8.41
C ALA A 99 -9.36 -5.98 -8.55
N GLY A 100 -8.21 -6.64 -8.69
CA GLY A 100 -8.09 -8.10 -8.83
C GLY A 100 -7.79 -8.83 -7.52
N LEU A 101 -7.56 -8.13 -6.41
CA LEU A 101 -7.21 -8.75 -5.13
C LEU A 101 -8.36 -9.64 -4.60
N PRO A 102 -8.05 -10.78 -3.93
CA PRO A 102 -9.08 -11.63 -3.35
C PRO A 102 -9.98 -10.88 -2.37
N LYS A 103 -11.29 -11.12 -2.48
CA LYS A 103 -12.34 -10.37 -1.74
C LYS A 103 -12.35 -10.62 -0.23
N ARG A 104 -11.70 -11.66 0.29
CA ARG A 104 -11.71 -11.89 1.73
C ARG A 104 -10.53 -11.21 2.41
N ASN A 105 -9.34 -11.54 1.94
CA ASN A 105 -8.08 -11.04 2.43
C ASN A 105 -7.03 -11.14 1.33
N TRP A 106 -5.98 -10.34 1.43
CA TRP A 106 -4.87 -10.36 0.47
C TRP A 106 -3.57 -9.99 1.14
N GLU A 107 -2.47 -10.36 0.47
CA GLU A 107 -1.13 -9.95 0.80
C GLU A 107 -0.45 -9.42 -0.46
N LEU A 108 0.28 -8.31 -0.34
CA LEU A 108 1.07 -7.71 -1.41
C LEU A 108 2.44 -7.33 -0.85
N SER A 109 3.49 -7.92 -1.40
CA SER A 109 4.87 -7.60 -1.02
C SER A 109 5.35 -6.32 -1.69
N ALA A 110 6.29 -5.62 -1.05
CA ALA A 110 7.01 -4.50 -1.64
C ALA A 110 7.70 -4.87 -2.97
N HIS A 111 8.15 -6.12 -3.14
CA HIS A 111 8.70 -6.62 -4.40
C HIS A 111 7.66 -6.62 -5.55
N GLN A 112 6.41 -7.01 -5.26
CA GLN A 112 5.34 -6.97 -6.27
C GLN A 112 4.97 -5.53 -6.64
N ILE A 113 5.00 -4.62 -5.67
CA ILE A 113 4.76 -3.19 -5.91
C ILE A 113 5.89 -2.59 -6.74
N ALA A 114 7.16 -2.91 -6.41
CA ALA A 114 8.32 -2.48 -7.19
C ALA A 114 8.27 -2.98 -8.63
N ALA A 115 7.92 -4.25 -8.85
CA ALA A 115 7.76 -4.81 -10.19
C ALA A 115 6.67 -4.07 -11.00
N PHE A 116 5.58 -3.67 -10.33
CA PHE A 116 4.57 -2.81 -10.96
C PHE A 116 5.17 -1.45 -11.34
N VAL A 117 5.90 -0.78 -10.44
CA VAL A 117 6.46 0.55 -10.69
C VAL A 117 7.49 0.53 -11.82
N ILE A 118 8.39 -0.46 -11.83
CA ILE A 118 9.41 -0.65 -12.89
C ILE A 118 8.77 -0.87 -14.26
N SER A 119 7.65 -1.59 -14.33
CA SER A 119 6.91 -1.79 -15.58
C SER A 119 6.06 -0.58 -16.01
N HIS A 120 6.03 0.46 -15.19
CA HIS A 120 5.24 1.68 -15.35
C HIS A 120 6.08 2.94 -15.12
N PRO A 121 7.17 3.14 -15.90
CA PRO A 121 8.03 4.28 -15.70
C PRO A 121 7.23 5.57 -15.89
N LEU A 122 7.32 6.45 -14.90
CA LEU A 122 7.00 7.86 -15.11
C LEU A 122 8.17 8.45 -15.90
N ALA A 123 7.90 9.42 -16.76
CA ALA A 123 8.94 10.02 -17.60
C ALA A 123 10.13 10.57 -16.78
N ASP A 124 9.92 10.84 -15.50
CA ASP A 124 10.88 11.46 -14.58
C ASP A 124 11.10 10.68 -13.25
N TYR A 125 10.63 9.43 -13.11
CA TYR A 125 10.84 8.61 -11.88
C TYR A 125 11.90 7.53 -12.12
N ASP A 126 13.06 7.68 -11.47
CA ASP A 126 14.14 6.70 -11.44
C ASP A 126 14.08 5.95 -10.09
N PRO A 127 13.81 4.63 -10.05
CA PRO A 127 13.68 3.86 -8.81
C PRO A 127 15.01 3.54 -8.10
N ASP A 128 16.07 4.30 -8.41
CA ASP A 128 17.45 4.11 -7.92
C ASP A 128 17.61 4.25 -6.40
#